data_AF-A0A8J9ZP80-F1
#
_entry.id   AF-A0A8J9ZP80-F1
#
_cell.length_a   1.000
_cell.length_b   1.000
_cell.length_c   1.000
_cell.angle_alpha   90.00
_cell.angle_beta   90.00
_cell.angle_gamma   90.00
#
_symmetry.space_group_name_H-M   'P 1'
#
loop_
_entity.id
_entity.type
_entity.pdbx_description
1 polymer ?
#
loop_
_entity_poly.entity_id
_entity_poly.type
_entity_poly.pdbx_seq_one_letter_code
_entity_poly.pdbx_strand_id
1 'polypeptide(L)'
;MTMESIKQSQGEAAFSSHLRRDTASVHWQETLNALHRQAKVSEDDLARSSFKIAELEILLADCKLELYQSRADLVTSAQKNQQINDLKEQVVALKAGGDFRDVEAQELSEFRIAELEILLEEQRDENTLLRAQLLSEEEKSLTVEMLSSSSAQEQEMGKRRVPVLGHLLALGRAPHLKLAAWRRQYGDVFTVRMGMEDVVVLNGYTAVKDALVDRSELFASTPPIYLLDAITDCGKDIIVARWGTGFRQRKRFATTVLRDLGMKVGRGSIEEKIREEADCLRDRVAENNGEPFNIAHDVAVVVANVICSMAFGKRYDYEDETFRELREAVVTMLVKVGLGQIINVFPLLRFVPVVNRASVTALEAFYKVRNVLTEEISRHREYLDRENPRDFLDFCLLELEQQEKVDGLTEENVMYMTANLFVAGTDTTTNTLLWSLLYMTLNPDIQHKAQQELDAVVGEGLPTLSHRSQLPYVNACLLEAIRIRTIGPMARHATTQEVNVQGYNIPNGIQADVCVLVSSWPGWNFSCFSRPYCSPSPSRRQRALLLQTLTASSE
;
A
#
# COMPACT_ATOMS: atom_id res chain seq x y z
N MET A 1 21.79 60.15 -8.96
CA MET A 1 21.93 60.96 -10.18
C MET A 1 22.40 60.04 -11.30
N THR A 2 21.85 60.22 -12.50
CA THR A 2 22.11 59.39 -13.68
C THR A 2 23.41 59.78 -14.39
N MET A 3 24.05 58.80 -15.00
CA MET A 3 24.98 58.90 -16.13
C MET A 3 24.83 57.57 -16.88
N GLU A 4 24.49 57.51 -18.18
CA GLU A 4 24.61 58.57 -19.19
C GLU A 4 26.03 59.13 -19.29
N SER A 5 26.97 58.20 -19.46
CA SER A 5 28.25 58.47 -20.11
C SER A 5 28.71 57.21 -20.85
N ILE A 6 29.49 57.41 -21.92
CA ILE A 6 30.12 56.35 -22.73
C ILE A 6 29.14 55.54 -23.63
N LYS A 7 28.42 56.26 -24.48
CA LYS A 7 28.14 55.83 -25.87
C LYS A 7 28.63 56.91 -26.84
N GLN A 8 29.90 56.87 -27.25
CA GLN A 8 30.39 57.38 -28.55
C GLN A 8 31.89 57.14 -28.74
N SER A 9 32.22 56.34 -29.77
CA SER A 9 33.51 56.12 -30.47
C SER A 9 33.69 54.61 -30.75
N GLN A 10 33.83 54.12 -31.99
CA GLN A 10 33.73 54.73 -33.32
C GLN A 10 33.05 53.72 -34.29
N GLY A 11 32.46 54.19 -35.40
CA GLY A 11 32.42 53.40 -36.66
C GLY A 11 33.73 53.65 -37.45
N GLU A 12 34.06 53.10 -38.63
CA GLU A 12 33.43 52.27 -39.66
C GLU A 12 34.58 51.62 -40.50
N ALA A 13 34.46 50.63 -41.39
CA ALA A 13 33.38 49.77 -41.89
C ALA A 13 33.98 48.46 -42.52
N ALA A 14 33.09 47.55 -42.94
CA ALA A 14 33.24 46.58 -44.05
C ALA A 14 34.53 45.71 -44.19
N PHE A 15 34.38 44.40 -43.96
CA PHE A 15 34.54 43.41 -45.05
C PHE A 15 33.69 42.16 -44.77
N SER A 16 33.12 41.55 -45.83
CA SER A 16 32.10 40.49 -45.69
C SER A 16 32.69 39.09 -45.54
N SER A 17 32.05 38.25 -44.72
CA SER A 17 31.93 36.82 -45.02
C SER A 17 30.57 36.28 -44.53
N HIS A 18 30.07 35.24 -45.21
CA HIS A 18 28.68 34.82 -45.19
C HIS A 18 28.38 33.68 -44.20
N LEU A 19 27.12 33.65 -43.75
CA LEU A 19 26.37 32.51 -43.19
C LEU A 19 26.74 31.91 -41.82
N ARG A 20 25.65 31.51 -41.12
CA ARG A 20 25.50 30.60 -39.95
C ARG A 20 25.45 31.26 -38.56
N ARG A 21 24.25 31.64 -38.10
CA ARG A 21 23.93 31.72 -36.65
C ARG A 21 22.63 31.06 -36.19
N ASP A 22 21.63 30.86 -37.04
CA ASP A 22 20.32 30.36 -36.57
C ASP A 22 20.12 28.83 -36.61
N THR A 23 21.01 28.06 -37.23
CA THR A 23 20.88 26.59 -37.27
C THR A 23 21.39 25.88 -36.01
N ALA A 24 22.32 26.47 -35.26
CA ALA A 24 22.90 25.82 -34.08
C ALA A 24 21.96 25.78 -32.87
N SER A 25 21.12 26.81 -32.67
CA SER A 25 20.16 26.86 -31.56
C SER A 25 19.05 25.83 -31.73
N VAL A 26 18.42 25.80 -32.91
CA VAL A 26 17.32 24.87 -33.21
C VAL A 26 17.81 23.43 -33.13
N HIS A 27 18.97 23.12 -33.71
CA HIS A 27 19.54 21.78 -33.69
C HIS A 27 19.89 21.30 -32.27
N TRP A 28 20.33 22.19 -31.38
CA TRP A 28 20.52 21.86 -29.96
C TRP A 28 19.18 21.57 -29.25
N GLN A 29 18.15 22.39 -29.45
CA GLN A 29 16.81 22.13 -28.90
C GLN A 29 16.23 20.80 -29.41
N GLU A 30 16.36 20.51 -30.71
CA GLU A 30 15.91 19.26 -31.32
C GLU A 30 16.70 18.05 -30.80
N THR A 31 18.02 18.17 -30.65
CA THR A 31 18.86 17.12 -30.07
C THR A 31 18.50 16.87 -28.60
N LEU A 32 18.23 17.92 -27.82
CA LEU A 32 17.84 17.79 -26.41
C LEU A 32 16.43 17.18 -26.25
N ASN A 33 15.53 17.47 -27.19
CA ASN A 33 14.19 16.86 -27.29
C ASN A 33 14.23 15.43 -27.83
N ALA A 34 15.19 15.10 -28.70
CA ALA A 34 15.43 13.74 -29.17
C ALA A 34 16.04 12.89 -28.04
N LEU A 35 17.02 13.43 -27.31
CA LEU A 35 17.58 12.80 -26.10
C LEU A 35 16.54 12.66 -24.99
N HIS A 36 15.64 13.63 -24.76
CA HIS A 36 14.52 13.45 -23.83
C HIS A 36 13.53 12.39 -24.32
N ARG A 37 13.26 12.29 -25.62
CA ARG A 37 12.43 11.21 -26.18
C ARG A 37 13.11 9.86 -26.05
N GLN A 38 14.40 9.74 -26.33
CA GLN A 38 15.18 8.52 -26.13
C GLN A 38 15.28 8.14 -24.65
N ALA A 39 15.50 9.09 -23.75
CA ALA A 39 15.53 8.87 -22.32
C ALA A 39 14.15 8.44 -21.80
N LYS A 40 13.06 9.07 -22.27
CA LYS A 40 11.69 8.70 -21.91
C LYS A 40 11.29 7.33 -22.46
N VAL A 41 11.65 7.02 -23.71
CA VAL A 41 11.49 5.66 -24.27
C VAL A 41 12.33 4.66 -23.49
N SER A 42 13.57 4.99 -23.12
CA SER A 42 14.39 4.11 -22.28
C SER A 42 13.89 3.99 -20.84
N GLU A 43 13.19 4.99 -20.30
CA GLU A 43 12.51 4.92 -19.00
C GLU A 43 11.23 4.08 -19.09
N ASP A 44 10.44 4.20 -20.16
CA ASP A 44 9.28 3.37 -20.43
C ASP A 44 9.69 1.92 -20.70
N ASP A 45 10.82 1.69 -21.39
CA ASP A 45 11.42 0.38 -21.61
C ASP A 45 12.11 -0.18 -20.35
N LEU A 46 12.72 0.66 -19.48
CA LEU A 46 13.17 0.24 -18.15
C LEU A 46 12.00 -0.08 -17.23
N ALA A 47 10.90 0.67 -17.30
CA ALA A 47 9.69 0.43 -16.53
C ALA A 47 9.03 -0.87 -17.00
N ARG A 48 8.86 -1.07 -18.31
CA ARG A 48 8.42 -2.34 -18.91
C ARG A 48 9.34 -3.49 -18.56
N SER A 49 10.67 -3.30 -18.64
CA SER A 49 11.64 -4.35 -18.27
C SER A 49 11.60 -4.65 -16.79
N SER A 50 11.42 -3.65 -15.92
CA SER A 50 11.24 -3.85 -14.48
C SER A 50 9.92 -4.55 -14.16
N PHE A 51 8.86 -4.26 -14.91
CA PHE A 51 7.58 -4.98 -14.83
C PHE A 51 7.71 -6.42 -15.32
N LYS A 52 8.46 -6.65 -16.42
CA LYS A 52 8.80 -7.96 -16.97
C LYS A 52 9.66 -8.78 -16.00
N ILE A 53 10.61 -8.14 -15.32
CA ILE A 53 11.44 -8.75 -14.28
C ILE A 53 10.59 -9.08 -13.06
N ALA A 54 9.68 -8.20 -12.62
CA ALA A 54 8.75 -8.49 -11.54
C ALA A 54 7.77 -9.63 -11.91
N GLU A 55 7.28 -9.67 -13.15
CA GLU A 55 6.46 -10.75 -13.72
C GLU A 55 7.23 -12.09 -13.71
N LEU A 56 8.50 -12.10 -14.14
CA LEU A 56 9.38 -13.26 -14.07
C LEU A 56 9.75 -13.66 -12.62
N GLU A 57 9.88 -12.71 -11.69
CA GLU A 57 10.10 -12.96 -10.25
C GLU A 57 8.85 -13.43 -9.50
N ILE A 58 7.66 -13.22 -10.08
CA ILE A 58 6.39 -13.80 -9.64
C ILE A 58 6.28 -15.23 -10.19
N LEU A 59 6.50 -15.44 -11.49
CA LEU A 59 6.54 -16.78 -12.10
C LEU A 59 7.58 -17.69 -11.41
N LEU A 60 8.76 -17.18 -11.09
CA LEU A 60 9.78 -17.92 -10.33
C LEU A 60 9.34 -18.23 -8.89
N ALA A 61 8.47 -17.41 -8.30
CA ALA A 61 7.91 -17.66 -6.97
C ALA A 61 6.77 -18.70 -7.03
N ASP A 62 5.95 -18.69 -8.09
CA ASP A 62 4.94 -19.71 -8.34
C ASP A 62 5.59 -21.08 -8.61
N CYS A 63 6.65 -21.16 -9.44
CA CYS A 63 7.44 -22.39 -9.60
C CYS A 63 8.03 -22.91 -8.27
N LYS A 64 8.45 -22.01 -7.37
CA LYS A 64 8.90 -22.39 -6.01
C LYS A 64 7.75 -22.88 -5.13
N LEU A 65 6.55 -22.33 -5.29
CA LEU A 65 5.35 -22.79 -4.59
C LEU A 65 4.94 -24.19 -5.07
N GLU A 66 5.00 -24.43 -6.38
CA GLU A 66 4.82 -25.75 -6.99
C GLU A 66 5.87 -26.74 -6.47
N LEU A 67 7.15 -26.36 -6.35
CA LEU A 67 8.19 -27.18 -5.70
C LEU A 67 7.86 -27.54 -4.23
N TYR A 68 7.33 -26.59 -3.44
CA TYR A 68 6.86 -26.89 -2.08
C TYR A 68 5.63 -27.83 -2.06
N GLN A 69 4.77 -27.77 -3.07
CA GLN A 69 3.63 -28.69 -3.24
C GLN A 69 4.12 -30.08 -3.64
N SER A 70 4.98 -30.19 -4.67
CA SER A 70 5.64 -31.45 -5.05
C SER A 70 6.39 -32.10 -3.89
N ARG A 71 6.98 -31.31 -2.97
CA ARG A 71 7.62 -31.83 -1.75
C ARG A 71 6.62 -32.39 -0.73
N ALA A 72 5.40 -31.84 -0.65
CA ALA A 72 4.31 -32.39 0.16
C ALA A 72 3.69 -33.65 -0.52
N ASP A 73 3.60 -33.65 -1.84
CA ASP A 73 3.17 -34.82 -2.62
C ASP A 73 4.19 -35.96 -2.52
N LEU A 74 5.49 -35.66 -2.36
CA LEU A 74 6.56 -36.61 -2.06
C LEU A 74 6.39 -37.29 -0.68
N VAL A 75 5.96 -36.54 0.34
CA VAL A 75 5.62 -37.11 1.66
C VAL A 75 4.36 -37.98 1.56
N THR A 76 3.42 -37.60 0.69
CA THR A 76 2.22 -38.40 0.39
C THR A 76 2.57 -39.66 -0.43
N SER A 77 3.57 -39.58 -1.31
CA SER A 77 4.15 -40.72 -2.05
C SER A 77 4.90 -41.67 -1.12
N ALA A 78 5.55 -41.18 -0.07
CA ALA A 78 6.15 -42.04 0.95
C ALA A 78 5.10 -42.91 1.69
N GLN A 79 3.88 -42.39 1.90
CA GLN A 79 2.76 -43.16 2.46
C GLN A 79 2.20 -44.19 1.45
N LYS A 80 2.08 -43.82 0.16
CA LYS A 80 1.72 -44.77 -0.91
C LYS A 80 2.74 -45.90 -1.06
N ASN A 81 4.04 -45.60 -0.96
CA ASN A 81 5.12 -46.59 -1.00
C ASN A 81 5.01 -47.64 0.11
N GLN A 82 4.44 -47.30 1.27
CA GLN A 82 4.18 -48.27 2.34
C GLN A 82 3.01 -49.20 1.99
N GLN A 83 1.88 -48.64 1.50
CA GLN A 83 0.76 -49.44 0.98
C GLN A 83 1.17 -50.36 -0.18
N ILE A 84 2.11 -49.92 -1.02
CA ILE A 84 2.69 -50.72 -2.11
C ILE A 84 3.50 -51.91 -1.59
N ASN A 85 4.21 -51.77 -0.46
CA ASN A 85 4.94 -52.89 0.13
C ASN A 85 3.97 -53.90 0.78
N ASP A 86 2.93 -53.41 1.45
CA ASP A 86 1.85 -54.27 2.00
C ASP A 86 1.14 -55.07 0.87
N LEU A 87 0.94 -54.45 -0.30
CA LEU A 87 0.39 -55.11 -1.49
C LEU A 87 1.36 -56.12 -2.13
N LYS A 88 2.68 -55.87 -2.12
CA LYS A 88 3.67 -56.86 -2.59
C LYS A 88 3.70 -58.10 -1.71
N GLU A 89 3.59 -57.95 -0.40
CA GLU A 89 3.53 -59.10 0.51
C GLU A 89 2.27 -59.95 0.24
N GLN A 90 1.13 -59.31 -0.05
CA GLN A 90 -0.08 -60.01 -0.49
C GLN A 90 0.10 -60.74 -1.83
N VAL A 91 0.76 -60.13 -2.82
CA VAL A 91 1.07 -60.79 -4.11
C VAL A 91 2.03 -61.97 -3.94
N VAL A 92 3.05 -61.86 -3.07
CA VAL A 92 3.96 -62.96 -2.77
C VAL A 92 3.24 -64.10 -2.04
N ALA A 93 2.34 -63.79 -1.10
CA ALA A 93 1.51 -64.80 -0.44
C ALA A 93 0.56 -65.53 -1.42
N LEU A 94 -0.05 -64.80 -2.36
CA LEU A 94 -0.90 -65.38 -3.41
C LEU A 94 -0.10 -66.26 -4.38
N LYS A 95 1.10 -65.83 -4.82
CA LYS A 95 2.00 -66.63 -5.67
C LYS A 95 2.53 -67.89 -4.95
N ALA A 96 2.58 -67.90 -3.61
CA ALA A 96 3.06 -69.04 -2.81
C ALA A 96 1.96 -70.07 -2.43
N GLY A 97 0.67 -69.68 -2.48
CA GLY A 97 -0.46 -70.49 -2.00
C GLY A 97 -1.15 -71.38 -3.04
N GLY A 98 -0.43 -71.87 -4.06
CA GLY A 98 -1.03 -72.53 -5.21
C GLY A 98 -1.55 -73.96 -4.99
N ASP A 99 -2.88 -74.14 -5.00
CA ASP A 99 -3.57 -75.31 -5.60
C ASP A 99 -4.88 -74.83 -6.26
N PHE A 100 -4.77 -73.96 -7.27
CA PHE A 100 -5.93 -73.50 -8.05
C PHE A 100 -6.30 -74.57 -9.09
N ARG A 101 -7.41 -75.26 -8.87
CA ARG A 101 -7.95 -76.30 -9.76
C ARG A 101 -8.90 -75.76 -10.84
N ASP A 102 -8.97 -74.45 -10.98
CA ASP A 102 -9.92 -73.76 -11.85
C ASP A 102 -9.21 -72.68 -12.66
N VAL A 103 -9.39 -72.71 -13.99
CA VAL A 103 -8.55 -71.94 -14.93
C VAL A 103 -8.88 -70.45 -14.89
N GLU A 104 -10.17 -70.10 -14.75
CA GLU A 104 -10.60 -68.70 -14.64
C GLU A 104 -10.01 -68.00 -13.40
N ALA A 105 -9.83 -68.74 -12.29
CA ALA A 105 -9.23 -68.18 -11.07
C ALA A 105 -7.74 -67.89 -11.25
N GLN A 106 -7.03 -68.70 -12.05
CA GLN A 106 -5.62 -68.48 -12.36
C GLN A 106 -5.45 -67.27 -13.29
N GLU A 107 -6.19 -67.19 -14.39
CA GLU A 107 -6.13 -66.06 -15.33
C GLU A 107 -6.47 -64.71 -14.66
N LEU A 108 -7.48 -64.69 -13.77
CA LEU A 108 -7.83 -63.49 -13.00
C LEU A 108 -6.71 -63.05 -12.05
N SER A 109 -5.98 -64.01 -11.47
CA SER A 109 -4.83 -63.73 -10.59
C SER A 109 -3.63 -63.18 -11.37
N GLU A 110 -3.34 -63.76 -12.55
CA GLU A 110 -2.24 -63.32 -13.42
C GLU A 110 -2.50 -61.91 -13.98
N PHE A 111 -3.74 -61.59 -14.35
CA PHE A 111 -4.13 -60.24 -14.78
C PHE A 111 -3.95 -59.22 -13.64
N ARG A 112 -4.36 -59.57 -12.42
CA ARG A 112 -4.22 -58.69 -11.24
C ARG A 112 -2.76 -58.47 -10.84
N ILE A 113 -1.91 -59.47 -11.06
CA ILE A 113 -0.45 -59.37 -10.89
C ILE A 113 0.15 -58.41 -11.91
N ALA A 114 -0.21 -58.52 -13.20
CA ALA A 114 0.27 -57.63 -14.25
C ALA A 114 -0.16 -56.17 -14.03
N GLU A 115 -1.41 -55.93 -13.60
CA GLU A 115 -1.92 -54.60 -13.25
C GLU A 115 -1.10 -53.96 -12.10
N LEU A 116 -0.76 -54.73 -11.07
CA LEU A 116 0.07 -54.27 -9.95
C LEU A 116 1.54 -54.07 -10.32
N GLU A 117 2.09 -54.88 -11.24
CA GLU A 117 3.46 -54.74 -11.73
C GLU A 117 3.63 -53.49 -12.61
N ILE A 118 2.63 -53.12 -13.43
CA ILE A 118 2.61 -51.87 -14.21
C ILE A 118 2.55 -50.63 -13.30
N LEU A 119 1.62 -50.62 -12.33
CA LEU A 119 1.50 -49.52 -11.35
C LEU A 119 2.77 -49.34 -10.51
N LEU A 120 3.55 -50.40 -10.32
CA LEU A 120 4.83 -50.35 -9.62
C LEU A 120 5.93 -49.69 -10.45
N GLU A 121 5.96 -49.96 -11.76
CA GLU A 121 6.93 -49.40 -12.68
C GLU A 121 6.68 -47.89 -12.88
N GLU A 122 5.43 -47.48 -13.08
CA GLU A 122 5.03 -46.06 -13.17
C GLU A 122 5.42 -45.27 -11.91
N GLN A 123 5.17 -45.83 -10.72
CA GLN A 123 5.56 -45.20 -9.45
C GLN A 123 7.08 -45.18 -9.22
N ARG A 124 7.86 -46.09 -9.82
CA ARG A 124 9.32 -46.05 -9.80
C ARG A 124 9.87 -44.92 -10.66
N ASP A 125 9.33 -44.75 -11.86
CA ASP A 125 9.75 -43.68 -12.76
C ASP A 125 9.40 -42.30 -12.18
N GLU A 126 8.20 -42.14 -11.61
CA GLU A 126 7.79 -40.92 -10.92
C GLU A 126 8.71 -40.61 -9.71
N ASN A 127 9.03 -41.61 -8.88
CA ASN A 127 9.98 -41.43 -7.77
C ASN A 127 11.42 -41.13 -8.25
N THR A 128 11.83 -41.63 -9.41
CA THR A 128 13.17 -41.39 -9.97
C THR A 128 13.29 -39.97 -10.51
N LEU A 129 12.26 -39.49 -11.21
CA LEU A 129 12.14 -38.10 -11.66
C LEU A 129 12.14 -37.12 -10.48
N LEU A 130 11.34 -37.38 -9.45
CA LEU A 130 11.24 -36.55 -8.25
C LEU A 130 12.55 -36.51 -7.46
N ARG A 131 13.30 -37.61 -7.37
CA ARG A 131 14.64 -37.64 -6.75
C ARG A 131 15.68 -36.83 -7.52
N ALA A 132 15.65 -36.87 -8.85
CA ALA A 132 16.56 -36.05 -9.67
C ALA A 132 16.28 -34.55 -9.50
N GLN A 133 15.01 -34.16 -9.39
CA GLN A 133 14.61 -32.78 -9.07
C GLN A 133 15.04 -32.37 -7.65
N LEU A 134 14.85 -33.24 -6.66
CA LEU A 134 15.27 -32.99 -5.27
C LEU A 134 16.78 -32.73 -5.14
N LEU A 135 17.62 -33.54 -5.79
CA LEU A 135 19.08 -33.35 -5.75
C LEU A 135 19.51 -32.01 -6.38
N SER A 136 18.86 -31.58 -7.47
CA SER A 136 19.08 -30.27 -8.07
C SER A 136 18.59 -29.10 -7.19
N GLU A 137 17.66 -29.35 -6.28
CA GLU A 137 17.14 -28.36 -5.34
C GLU A 137 17.93 -28.31 -4.02
N GLU A 138 18.47 -29.45 -3.56
CA GLU A 138 19.32 -29.52 -2.36
C GLU A 138 20.68 -28.82 -2.58
N GLU A 139 21.29 -28.91 -3.76
CA GLU A 139 22.46 -28.10 -4.12
C GLU A 139 22.16 -26.58 -4.03
N LYS A 140 20.96 -26.16 -4.46
CA LYS A 140 20.52 -24.76 -4.32
C LYS A 140 20.26 -24.39 -2.86
N SER A 141 19.67 -25.28 -2.06
CA SER A 141 19.39 -25.06 -0.64
C SER A 141 20.68 -24.88 0.17
N LEU A 142 21.71 -25.71 -0.08
CA LEU A 142 23.01 -25.60 0.56
C LEU A 142 23.72 -24.26 0.23
N THR A 143 23.54 -23.73 -0.99
CA THR A 143 24.02 -22.38 -1.30
C THR A 143 23.25 -21.26 -0.58
N VAL A 144 22.00 -21.49 -0.19
CA VAL A 144 21.20 -20.51 0.59
C VAL A 144 21.53 -20.55 2.08
N GLU A 145 21.76 -21.73 2.67
CA GLU A 145 22.15 -21.84 4.09
C GLU A 145 23.55 -21.26 4.37
N MET A 146 24.48 -21.31 3.42
CA MET A 146 25.74 -20.57 3.52
C MET A 146 25.55 -19.04 3.52
N LEU A 147 24.51 -18.53 2.84
CA LEU A 147 24.20 -17.10 2.74
C LEU A 147 23.37 -16.58 3.93
N SER A 148 22.69 -17.46 4.69
CA SER A 148 21.83 -17.08 5.81
C SER A 148 22.55 -16.87 7.15
N SER A 149 23.89 -16.82 7.17
CA SER A 149 24.61 -16.40 8.38
C SER A 149 24.51 -14.88 8.55
N SER A 150 24.16 -14.43 9.77
CA SER A 150 23.93 -13.00 10.07
C SER A 150 25.10 -12.08 9.66
N SER A 151 26.33 -12.58 9.71
CA SER A 151 27.53 -11.85 9.30
C SER A 151 27.70 -11.75 7.77
N ALA A 152 27.23 -12.73 7.00
CA ALA A 152 27.24 -12.67 5.54
C ALA A 152 26.18 -11.69 5.01
N GLN A 153 25.00 -11.65 5.61
CA GLN A 153 23.93 -10.70 5.26
C GLN A 153 24.36 -9.25 5.52
N GLU A 154 24.99 -8.96 6.66
CA GLU A 154 25.57 -7.64 6.93
C GLU A 154 26.69 -7.28 5.95
N GLN A 155 27.56 -8.23 5.59
CA GLN A 155 28.60 -8.00 4.58
C GLN A 155 28.02 -7.71 3.18
N GLU A 156 26.95 -8.39 2.76
CA GLU A 156 26.36 -8.16 1.43
C GLU A 156 25.60 -6.84 1.35
N MET A 157 24.86 -6.46 2.40
CA MET A 157 24.31 -5.10 2.52
C MET A 157 25.43 -4.05 2.58
N GLY A 158 26.53 -4.34 3.26
CA GLY A 158 27.72 -3.48 3.31
C GLY A 158 28.29 -3.16 1.92
N LYS A 159 28.40 -4.17 1.03
CA LYS A 159 28.96 -4.05 -0.32
C LYS A 159 28.18 -3.12 -1.26
N ARG A 160 26.88 -2.89 -1.01
CA ARG A 160 26.02 -2.01 -1.84
C ARG A 160 25.93 -0.57 -1.33
N ARG A 161 26.65 -0.22 -0.26
CA ARG A 161 26.64 1.14 0.35
C ARG A 161 27.57 2.07 -0.42
N VAL A 162 26.99 3.11 -1.02
CA VAL A 162 27.76 4.23 -1.57
C VAL A 162 28.06 5.23 -0.44
N PRO A 163 29.31 5.71 -0.26
CA PRO A 163 29.63 6.73 0.73
C PRO A 163 28.70 7.94 0.62
N VAL A 164 28.26 8.49 1.75
CA VAL A 164 27.30 9.62 1.89
C VAL A 164 25.88 9.36 1.36
N LEU A 165 25.70 8.56 0.30
CA LEU A 165 24.38 8.26 -0.27
C LEU A 165 23.70 7.02 0.34
N GLY A 166 24.45 6.15 1.01
CA GLY A 166 23.94 4.88 1.53
C GLY A 166 23.41 3.99 0.40
N HIS A 167 22.12 3.63 0.46
CA HIS A 167 21.45 2.76 -0.49
C HIS A 167 20.47 3.50 -1.42
N LEU A 168 20.40 4.84 -1.38
CA LEU A 168 19.43 5.64 -2.14
C LEU A 168 19.41 5.30 -3.64
N LEU A 169 20.58 5.15 -4.25
CA LEU A 169 20.70 4.79 -5.68
C LEU A 169 20.14 3.40 -5.99
N ALA A 170 20.21 2.48 -5.02
CA ALA A 170 19.70 1.11 -5.17
C ALA A 170 18.19 1.01 -4.90
N LEU A 171 17.61 1.94 -4.14
CA LEU A 171 16.17 2.06 -3.87
C LEU A 171 15.38 2.60 -5.09
N GLY A 172 15.98 3.50 -5.86
CA GLY A 172 15.39 4.04 -7.09
C GLY A 172 14.09 4.84 -6.87
N ARG A 173 13.24 4.89 -7.90
CA ARG A 173 11.97 5.67 -7.86
C ARG A 173 10.83 5.01 -7.08
N ALA A 174 10.90 3.70 -6.83
CA ALA A 174 9.86 2.92 -6.15
C ALA A 174 10.43 2.19 -4.93
N PRO A 175 10.83 2.92 -3.87
CA PRO A 175 11.54 2.35 -2.72
C PRO A 175 10.73 1.22 -2.04
N HIS A 176 9.41 1.37 -1.92
CA HIS A 176 8.52 0.35 -1.34
C HIS A 176 8.64 -1.02 -2.04
N LEU A 177 8.69 -1.05 -3.38
CA LEU A 177 8.88 -2.30 -4.13
C LEU A 177 10.28 -2.88 -3.89
N LYS A 178 11.32 -2.04 -3.85
CA LYS A 178 12.69 -2.49 -3.64
C LYS A 178 12.90 -3.07 -2.24
N LEU A 179 12.33 -2.42 -1.22
CA LEU A 179 12.36 -2.88 0.17
C LEU A 179 11.62 -4.22 0.33
N ALA A 180 10.44 -4.37 -0.28
CA ALA A 180 9.73 -5.64 -0.27
C ALA A 180 10.45 -6.76 -1.04
N ALA A 181 11.19 -6.44 -2.12
CA ALA A 181 12.06 -7.41 -2.80
C ALA A 181 13.25 -7.81 -1.91
N TRP A 182 13.88 -6.86 -1.23
CA TRP A 182 14.99 -7.09 -0.30
C TRP A 182 14.63 -7.93 0.92
N ARG A 183 13.37 -7.95 1.34
CA ARG A 183 12.85 -8.92 2.32
C ARG A 183 13.22 -10.37 1.98
N ARG A 184 13.21 -10.75 0.70
CA ARG A 184 13.58 -12.11 0.26
C ARG A 184 15.06 -12.44 0.47
N GLN A 185 15.93 -11.43 0.62
CA GLN A 185 17.38 -11.57 0.79
C GLN A 185 17.81 -11.40 2.26
N TYR A 186 17.17 -10.47 2.98
CA TYR A 186 17.60 -10.04 4.32
C TYR A 186 16.58 -10.32 5.44
N GLY A 187 15.44 -10.95 5.13
CA GLY A 187 14.42 -11.33 6.09
C GLY A 187 13.40 -10.22 6.38
N ASP A 188 12.61 -10.43 7.44
CA ASP A 188 11.50 -9.54 7.83
C ASP A 188 11.98 -8.22 8.47
N VAL A 189 13.20 -8.19 9.04
CA VAL A 189 13.79 -7.01 9.70
C VAL A 189 15.20 -6.79 9.17
N PHE A 190 15.48 -5.62 8.58
CA PHE A 190 16.82 -5.27 8.11
C PHE A 190 17.04 -3.74 8.08
N THR A 191 18.30 -3.30 8.12
CA THR A 191 18.64 -1.86 8.15
C THR A 191 19.13 -1.36 6.80
N VAL A 192 18.53 -0.28 6.30
CA VAL A 192 18.98 0.47 5.12
C VAL A 192 19.50 1.85 5.53
N ARG A 193 20.69 2.19 5.08
CA ARG A 193 21.20 3.57 5.18
C ARG A 193 20.59 4.45 4.10
N MET A 194 19.87 5.52 4.48
CA MET A 194 19.37 6.56 3.58
C MET A 194 20.21 7.82 3.79
N GLY A 195 21.09 8.13 2.82
CA GLY A 195 22.05 9.21 3.00
C GLY A 195 23.03 8.92 4.14
N MET A 196 23.00 9.74 5.19
CA MET A 196 23.81 9.54 6.40
C MET A 196 23.08 8.83 7.55
N GLU A 197 21.76 8.63 7.46
CA GLU A 197 20.94 8.05 8.52
C GLU A 197 20.68 6.56 8.28
N ASP A 198 20.66 5.77 9.34
CA ASP A 198 20.31 4.35 9.29
C ASP A 198 18.82 4.19 9.64
N VAL A 199 18.06 3.56 8.74
CA VAL A 199 16.61 3.34 8.84
C VAL A 199 16.38 1.83 8.95
N VAL A 200 15.68 1.39 10.00
CA VAL A 200 15.25 -0.01 10.12
C VAL A 200 14.01 -0.20 9.25
N VAL A 201 13.94 -1.30 8.52
CA VAL A 201 12.81 -1.63 7.65
C VAL A 201 12.13 -2.88 8.19
N LEU A 202 10.85 -2.74 8.51
CA LEU A 202 9.99 -3.81 9.02
C LEU A 202 9.07 -4.29 7.89
N ASN A 203 9.17 -5.57 7.54
CA ASN A 203 8.41 -6.20 6.48
C ASN A 203 7.69 -7.45 7.00
N GLY A 204 6.52 -7.75 6.44
CA GLY A 204 5.77 -8.96 6.78
C GLY A 204 4.95 -8.85 8.07
N TYR A 205 3.88 -9.65 8.16
CA TYR A 205 2.89 -9.54 9.23
C TYR A 205 3.48 -9.71 10.63
N THR A 206 4.38 -10.67 10.82
CA THR A 206 4.96 -11.04 12.12
C THR A 206 5.76 -9.89 12.71
N ALA A 207 6.72 -9.31 11.97
CA ALA A 207 7.52 -8.19 12.44
C ALA A 207 6.69 -6.92 12.63
N VAL A 208 5.76 -6.65 11.71
CA VAL A 208 4.90 -5.45 11.77
C VAL A 208 3.89 -5.52 12.92
N LYS A 209 3.31 -6.70 13.19
CA LYS A 209 2.44 -6.90 14.37
C LYS A 209 3.24 -6.77 15.67
N ASP A 210 4.39 -7.41 15.75
CA ASP A 210 5.25 -7.38 16.94
C ASP A 210 5.67 -5.93 17.28
N ALA A 211 6.02 -5.13 16.28
CA ALA A 211 6.36 -3.71 16.45
C ALA A 211 5.13 -2.81 16.73
N LEU A 212 4.11 -2.83 15.87
CA LEU A 212 3.01 -1.83 15.90
C LEU A 212 1.83 -2.20 16.81
N VAL A 213 1.69 -3.47 17.20
CA VAL A 213 0.61 -3.94 18.08
C VAL A 213 1.18 -4.40 19.41
N ASP A 214 2.04 -5.41 19.41
CA ASP A 214 2.50 -6.06 20.65
C ASP A 214 3.48 -5.15 21.43
N ARG A 215 4.24 -4.30 20.73
CA ARG A 215 5.13 -3.26 21.31
C ARG A 215 4.74 -1.84 20.89
N SER A 216 3.44 -1.57 20.69
CA SER A 216 2.95 -0.33 20.07
C SER A 216 3.56 0.97 20.62
N GLU A 217 3.71 1.13 21.94
CA GLU A 217 4.28 2.35 22.54
C GLU A 217 5.77 2.56 22.22
N LEU A 218 6.51 1.48 21.93
CA LEU A 218 7.93 1.56 21.57
C LEU A 218 8.14 2.08 20.15
N PHE A 219 7.14 1.94 19.28
CA PHE A 219 7.14 2.43 17.88
C PHE A 219 6.13 3.58 17.64
N ALA A 220 5.60 4.20 18.70
CA ALA A 220 4.51 5.16 18.60
C ALA A 220 4.95 6.60 18.24
N SER A 221 6.24 6.88 18.10
CA SER A 221 6.72 8.21 17.71
C SER A 221 6.88 8.34 16.19
N THR A 222 6.93 9.59 15.73
CA THR A 222 7.20 9.95 14.33
C THR A 222 8.62 10.52 14.24
N PRO A 223 9.44 10.14 13.23
CA PRO A 223 10.78 10.71 13.05
C PRO A 223 10.70 12.19 12.65
N PRO A 224 11.75 13.00 12.88
CA PRO A 224 11.81 14.38 12.41
C PRO A 224 11.87 14.41 10.88
N ILE A 225 10.81 14.90 10.23
CA ILE A 225 10.71 14.99 8.78
C ILE A 225 10.61 16.46 8.42
N TYR A 226 11.72 17.07 8.01
CA TYR A 226 11.88 18.52 7.83
C TYR A 226 10.69 19.21 7.14
N LEU A 227 10.21 18.67 6.01
CA LEU A 227 9.09 19.29 5.28
C LEU A 227 7.73 19.14 6.00
N LEU A 228 7.51 18.04 6.73
CA LEU A 228 6.27 17.84 7.50
C LEU A 228 6.29 18.64 8.80
N ASP A 229 7.44 18.73 9.47
CA ASP A 229 7.66 19.64 10.61
C ASP A 229 7.44 21.11 10.18
N ALA A 230 7.87 21.51 8.99
CA ALA A 230 7.64 22.86 8.47
C ALA A 230 6.17 23.14 8.10
N ILE A 231 5.43 22.14 7.65
CA ILE A 231 4.00 22.25 7.33
C ILE A 231 3.14 22.27 8.60
N THR A 232 3.46 21.45 9.60
CA THR A 232 2.63 21.22 10.81
C THR A 232 3.13 21.96 12.06
N ASP A 233 4.08 22.88 11.86
CA ASP A 233 4.80 23.63 12.90
C ASP A 233 5.28 22.75 14.05
N CYS A 234 6.18 21.82 13.68
CA CYS A 234 6.86 20.85 14.55
C CYS A 234 5.95 19.83 15.24
N GLY A 235 4.83 19.45 14.60
CA GLY A 235 3.92 18.41 15.09
C GLY A 235 2.85 18.94 16.07
N LYS A 236 2.33 20.14 15.80
CA LYS A 236 1.13 20.68 16.48
C LYS A 236 -0.17 19.99 16.05
N ASP A 237 -0.11 19.13 15.04
CA ASP A 237 -1.18 18.28 14.52
C ASP A 237 -1.36 16.97 15.33
N ILE A 238 -1.82 15.90 14.66
CA ILE A 238 -1.95 14.54 15.20
C ILE A 238 -1.12 13.49 14.42
N ILE A 239 -0.96 13.59 13.10
CA ILE A 239 -0.30 12.54 12.29
C ILE A 239 1.21 12.57 12.47
N VAL A 240 1.84 13.75 12.46
CA VAL A 240 3.31 13.86 12.59
C VAL A 240 3.78 14.34 13.96
N ALA A 241 2.84 14.57 14.87
CA ALA A 241 3.10 14.80 16.28
C ALA A 241 3.95 13.66 16.90
N ARG A 242 5.02 14.05 17.59
CA ARG A 242 5.92 13.13 18.29
C ARG A 242 5.23 12.49 19.50
N TRP A 243 5.66 11.28 19.88
CA TRP A 243 5.08 10.58 21.03
C TRP A 243 5.25 11.37 22.33
N GLY A 244 4.16 11.53 23.09
CA GLY A 244 4.13 12.31 24.32
C GLY A 244 2.72 12.42 24.92
N THR A 245 2.59 13.15 26.03
CA THR A 245 1.30 13.44 26.68
C THR A 245 0.35 14.18 25.75
N GLY A 246 0.79 15.31 25.17
CA GLY A 246 -0.01 16.14 24.28
C GLY A 246 -0.52 15.40 23.03
N PHE A 247 0.30 14.55 22.40
CA PHE A 247 -0.15 13.67 21.31
C PHE A 247 -1.25 12.71 21.77
N ARG A 248 -1.04 12.01 22.90
CA ARG A 248 -2.02 11.06 23.44
C ARG A 248 -3.34 11.75 23.81
N GLN A 249 -3.29 12.95 24.38
CA GLN A 249 -4.46 13.78 24.68
C GLN A 249 -5.19 14.21 23.40
N ARG A 250 -4.51 14.88 22.45
CA ARG A 250 -5.11 15.30 21.17
C ARG A 250 -5.70 14.13 20.39
N LYS A 251 -5.00 13.00 20.31
CA LYS A 251 -5.49 11.79 19.63
C LYS A 251 -6.72 11.19 20.33
N ARG A 252 -6.71 11.07 21.66
CA ARG A 252 -7.86 10.56 22.43
C ARG A 252 -9.07 11.48 22.29
N PHE A 253 -8.86 12.79 22.41
CA PHE A 253 -9.87 13.82 22.20
C PHE A 253 -10.49 13.70 20.81
N ALA A 254 -9.67 13.79 19.75
CA ALA A 254 -10.17 13.72 18.37
C ALA A 254 -10.91 12.40 18.06
N THR A 255 -10.41 11.27 18.55
CA THR A 255 -11.08 9.96 18.37
C THR A 255 -12.44 9.91 19.09
N THR A 256 -12.55 10.57 20.25
CA THR A 256 -13.81 10.67 21.02
C THR A 256 -14.81 11.53 20.25
N VAL A 257 -14.42 12.73 19.85
CA VAL A 257 -15.26 13.67 19.07
C VAL A 257 -15.74 13.04 17.77
N LEU A 258 -14.86 12.40 16.99
CA LEU A 258 -15.24 11.75 15.71
C LEU A 258 -16.29 10.64 15.90
N ARG A 259 -16.18 9.85 16.98
CA ARG A 259 -17.16 8.81 17.32
C ARG A 259 -18.50 9.41 17.72
N ASP A 260 -18.47 10.52 18.46
CA ASP A 260 -19.67 11.19 18.94
C ASP A 260 -20.41 11.85 17.76
N LEU A 261 -19.67 12.46 16.81
CA LEU A 261 -20.12 12.96 15.49
C LEU A 261 -20.53 11.87 14.48
N GLY A 262 -20.57 10.60 14.88
CA GLY A 262 -21.16 9.53 14.07
C GLY A 262 -20.20 8.58 13.37
N MET A 263 -18.90 8.57 13.68
CA MET A 263 -17.98 7.47 13.31
C MET A 263 -18.25 6.21 14.18
N LYS A 264 -19.46 5.69 14.09
CA LYS A 264 -19.98 4.50 14.77
C LYS A 264 -21.00 3.80 13.87
N VAL A 265 -21.22 2.50 14.06
CA VAL A 265 -22.26 1.77 13.32
C VAL A 265 -23.60 1.91 14.06
N GLY A 266 -24.67 2.24 13.35
CA GLY A 266 -26.03 2.33 13.89
C GLY A 266 -26.57 3.77 14.01
N ARG A 267 -27.46 4.00 14.99
CA ARG A 267 -28.21 5.26 15.14
C ARG A 267 -27.30 6.45 15.45
N GLY A 268 -27.51 7.56 14.74
CA GLY A 268 -26.67 8.76 14.85
C GLY A 268 -25.26 8.55 14.28
N SER A 269 -25.13 7.71 13.24
CA SER A 269 -23.92 7.58 12.44
C SER A 269 -23.87 8.62 11.33
N ILE A 270 -22.71 8.77 10.70
CA ILE A 270 -22.52 9.62 9.51
C ILE A 270 -23.21 9.08 8.24
N GLU A 271 -23.89 7.94 8.32
CA GLU A 271 -24.51 7.27 7.17
C GLU A 271 -25.47 8.17 6.38
N GLU A 272 -26.22 9.06 7.05
CA GLU A 272 -27.13 9.99 6.40
C GLU A 272 -26.39 10.99 5.48
N LYS A 273 -25.26 11.53 5.95
CA LYS A 273 -24.40 12.44 5.16
C LYS A 273 -23.72 11.71 4.00
N ILE A 274 -23.31 10.45 4.21
CA ILE A 274 -22.74 9.60 3.14
C ILE A 274 -23.81 9.29 2.08
N ARG A 275 -25.05 9.01 2.50
CA ARG A 275 -26.16 8.72 1.59
C ARG A 275 -26.53 9.93 0.75
N GLU A 276 -26.65 11.11 1.37
CA GLU A 276 -26.91 12.38 0.69
C GLU A 276 -25.89 12.66 -0.43
N GLU A 277 -24.59 12.51 -0.16
CA GLU A 277 -23.56 12.70 -1.19
C GLU A 277 -23.52 11.54 -2.22
N ALA A 278 -23.86 10.31 -1.84
CA ALA A 278 -23.95 9.20 -2.77
C ALA A 278 -25.14 9.34 -3.74
N ASP A 279 -26.27 9.88 -3.28
CA ASP A 279 -27.41 10.25 -4.12
C ASP A 279 -27.02 11.36 -5.11
N CYS A 280 -26.34 12.43 -4.65
CA CYS A 280 -25.81 13.48 -5.53
C CYS A 280 -24.83 12.93 -6.59
N LEU A 281 -23.95 11.98 -6.21
CA LEU A 281 -23.03 11.34 -7.16
C LEU A 281 -23.78 10.51 -8.22
N ARG A 282 -24.79 9.72 -7.81
CA ARG A 282 -25.63 8.94 -8.75
C ARG A 282 -26.28 9.87 -9.76
N ASP A 283 -26.83 10.99 -9.32
CA ASP A 283 -27.57 11.90 -10.18
C ASP A 283 -26.64 12.58 -11.20
N ARG A 284 -25.44 13.04 -10.78
CA ARG A 284 -24.40 13.52 -11.72
C ARG A 284 -23.90 12.44 -12.69
N VAL A 285 -23.81 11.17 -12.26
CA VAL A 285 -23.49 10.06 -13.17
C VAL A 285 -24.60 9.86 -14.21
N ALA A 286 -25.87 10.00 -13.83
CA ALA A 286 -27.00 9.87 -14.74
C ALA A 286 -27.08 11.02 -15.77
N GLU A 287 -26.73 12.25 -15.38
CA GLU A 287 -26.68 13.43 -16.27
C GLU A 287 -25.79 13.24 -17.51
N ASN A 288 -24.75 12.40 -17.40
CA ASN A 288 -23.86 12.09 -18.52
C ASN A 288 -24.52 11.22 -19.61
N ASN A 289 -25.73 10.68 -19.40
CA ASN A 289 -26.54 9.96 -20.39
C ASN A 289 -25.83 8.80 -21.13
N GLY A 290 -24.79 8.22 -20.54
CA GLY A 290 -23.99 7.13 -21.12
C GLY A 290 -22.78 7.57 -21.95
N GLU A 291 -22.55 8.87 -22.12
CA GLU A 291 -21.33 9.39 -22.75
C GLU A 291 -20.08 9.18 -21.86
N PRO A 292 -18.86 9.09 -22.41
CA PRO A 292 -17.63 8.96 -21.62
C PRO A 292 -17.31 10.24 -20.84
N PHE A 293 -17.14 10.12 -19.51
CA PHE A 293 -16.85 11.23 -18.60
C PHE A 293 -15.75 10.89 -17.58
N ASN A 294 -15.29 11.90 -16.83
CA ASN A 294 -14.23 11.75 -15.82
C ASN A 294 -14.76 11.99 -14.40
N ILE A 295 -15.12 10.91 -13.71
CA ILE A 295 -15.70 10.91 -12.36
C ILE A 295 -14.71 11.34 -11.24
N ALA A 296 -13.41 11.55 -11.55
CA ALA A 296 -12.39 11.85 -10.56
C ALA A 296 -12.52 13.23 -9.88
N HIS A 297 -13.31 14.13 -10.46
CA HIS A 297 -13.71 15.36 -9.79
C HIS A 297 -14.85 15.09 -8.80
N ASP A 298 -15.94 14.50 -9.27
CA ASP A 298 -17.17 14.33 -8.51
C ASP A 298 -16.97 13.43 -7.27
N VAL A 299 -16.25 12.30 -7.41
CA VAL A 299 -15.88 11.45 -6.26
C VAL A 299 -15.08 12.20 -5.21
N ALA A 300 -14.22 13.14 -5.62
CA ALA A 300 -13.43 13.94 -4.68
C ALA A 300 -14.28 14.98 -3.95
N VAL A 301 -15.27 15.59 -4.62
CA VAL A 301 -16.24 16.50 -3.99
C VAL A 301 -17.11 15.75 -3.00
N VAL A 302 -17.71 14.62 -3.40
CA VAL A 302 -18.52 13.72 -2.55
C VAL A 302 -17.79 13.40 -1.24
N VAL A 303 -16.58 12.86 -1.35
CA VAL A 303 -15.77 12.48 -0.19
C VAL A 303 -15.42 13.69 0.68
N ALA A 304 -15.06 14.81 0.05
CA ALA A 304 -14.70 16.02 0.76
C ALA A 304 -15.91 16.64 1.49
N ASN A 305 -17.10 16.64 0.89
CA ASN A 305 -18.31 17.15 1.54
C ASN A 305 -18.69 16.33 2.78
N VAL A 306 -18.50 15.01 2.76
CA VAL A 306 -18.67 14.17 3.96
C VAL A 306 -17.73 14.64 5.08
N ILE A 307 -16.44 14.86 4.81
CA ILE A 307 -15.49 15.29 5.85
C ILE A 307 -15.64 16.78 6.23
N CYS A 308 -16.00 17.67 5.28
CA CYS A 308 -16.32 19.07 5.55
C CYS A 308 -17.56 19.19 6.44
N SER A 309 -18.58 18.35 6.23
CA SER A 309 -19.76 18.30 7.08
C SER A 309 -19.46 17.72 8.48
N MET A 310 -18.39 16.94 8.65
CA MET A 310 -17.89 16.56 9.98
C MET A 310 -17.02 17.65 10.63
N ALA A 311 -16.23 18.36 9.84
CA ALA A 311 -15.16 19.23 10.31
C ALA A 311 -15.61 20.67 10.54
N PHE A 312 -16.56 21.16 9.74
CA PHE A 312 -16.99 22.56 9.66
C PHE A 312 -18.51 22.76 9.60
N GLY A 313 -19.29 21.68 9.81
CA GLY A 313 -20.75 21.69 9.66
C GLY A 313 -21.26 22.05 8.25
N LYS A 314 -20.37 22.15 7.24
CA LYS A 314 -20.62 22.78 5.94
C LYS A 314 -20.46 21.79 4.79
N ARG A 315 -21.36 21.89 3.80
CA ARG A 315 -21.23 21.28 2.47
C ARG A 315 -20.85 22.37 1.46
N TYR A 316 -20.07 22.02 0.45
CA TYR A 316 -19.73 22.89 -0.68
C TYR A 316 -20.51 22.45 -1.92
N ASP A 317 -20.80 23.40 -2.81
CA ASP A 317 -21.36 23.09 -4.12
C ASP A 317 -20.31 22.36 -4.98
N TYR A 318 -20.77 21.52 -5.90
CA TYR A 318 -19.90 20.77 -6.80
C TYR A 318 -19.17 21.68 -7.79
N GLU A 319 -19.73 22.85 -8.09
CA GLU A 319 -19.12 23.87 -8.95
C GLU A 319 -18.49 25.02 -8.13
N ASP A 320 -18.34 24.90 -6.80
CA ASP A 320 -17.68 25.91 -5.97
C ASP A 320 -16.19 26.01 -6.29
N GLU A 321 -15.81 27.13 -6.89
CA GLU A 321 -14.44 27.41 -7.32
C GLU A 321 -13.45 27.46 -6.14
N THR A 322 -13.89 27.92 -4.96
CA THR A 322 -13.09 27.91 -3.72
C THR A 322 -12.77 26.50 -3.30
N PHE A 323 -13.76 25.60 -3.38
CA PHE A 323 -13.60 24.21 -3.02
C PHE A 323 -12.69 23.46 -4.01
N ARG A 324 -12.85 23.73 -5.32
CA ARG A 324 -11.95 23.22 -6.37
C ARG A 324 -10.50 23.64 -6.13
N GLU A 325 -10.25 24.92 -5.84
CA GLU A 325 -8.91 25.42 -5.51
C GLU A 325 -8.32 24.77 -4.24
N LEU A 326 -9.15 24.58 -3.21
CA LEU A 326 -8.75 23.94 -1.95
C LEU A 326 -8.30 22.49 -2.19
N ARG A 327 -9.07 21.72 -2.98
CA ARG A 327 -8.72 20.36 -3.41
C ARG A 327 -7.42 20.33 -4.22
N GLU A 328 -7.27 21.22 -5.20
CA GLU A 328 -6.05 21.33 -6.01
C GLU A 328 -4.81 21.67 -5.15
N ALA A 329 -4.99 22.50 -4.12
CA ALA A 329 -3.95 22.78 -3.14
C ALA A 329 -3.55 21.54 -2.30
N VAL A 330 -4.52 20.74 -1.83
CA VAL A 330 -4.24 19.48 -1.11
C VAL A 330 -3.46 18.49 -1.98
N VAL A 331 -3.92 18.24 -3.21
CA VAL A 331 -3.23 17.34 -4.15
C VAL A 331 -1.83 17.85 -4.49
N THR A 332 -1.69 19.16 -4.74
CA THR A 332 -0.39 19.79 -4.99
C THR A 332 0.54 19.61 -3.80
N MET A 333 0.08 19.90 -2.58
CA MET A 333 0.86 19.71 -1.36
C MET A 333 1.37 18.26 -1.25
N LEU A 334 0.49 17.25 -1.35
CA LEU A 334 0.85 15.84 -1.19
C LEU A 334 1.88 15.38 -2.23
N VAL A 335 1.66 15.70 -3.52
CA VAL A 335 2.60 15.37 -4.60
C VAL A 335 3.95 16.06 -4.41
N LYS A 336 3.95 17.35 -4.03
CA LYS A 336 5.19 18.10 -3.81
C LYS A 336 5.93 17.67 -2.54
N VAL A 337 5.23 17.26 -1.49
CA VAL A 337 5.82 16.61 -0.29
C VAL A 337 6.52 15.31 -0.68
N GLY A 338 5.92 14.50 -1.57
CA GLY A 338 6.54 13.29 -2.11
C GLY A 338 7.81 13.57 -2.92
N LEU A 339 7.82 14.61 -3.76
CA LEU A 339 8.99 15.01 -4.54
C LEU A 339 10.08 15.69 -3.70
N GLY A 340 9.70 16.40 -2.63
CA GLY A 340 10.61 17.09 -1.72
C GLY A 340 11.38 16.17 -0.75
N GLN A 341 11.10 14.86 -0.74
CA GLN A 341 11.67 13.91 0.24
C GLN A 341 13.20 13.87 0.26
N ILE A 342 13.88 14.20 -0.85
CA ILE A 342 15.35 14.23 -0.90
C ILE A 342 15.96 15.27 0.05
N ILE A 343 15.23 16.33 0.43
CA ILE A 343 15.67 17.34 1.39
C ILE A 343 15.60 16.81 2.83
N ASN A 344 14.70 15.87 3.13
CA ASN A 344 14.69 15.21 4.45
C ASN A 344 15.99 14.39 4.64
N VAL A 345 16.47 13.73 3.57
CA VAL A 345 17.70 12.93 3.60
C VAL A 345 18.97 13.79 3.50
N PHE A 346 18.91 14.91 2.79
CA PHE A 346 20.00 15.89 2.69
C PHE A 346 19.50 17.32 2.95
N PRO A 347 19.43 17.75 4.23
CA PRO A 347 18.91 19.06 4.60
C PRO A 347 19.60 20.25 3.92
N LEU A 348 20.87 20.11 3.51
CA LEU A 348 21.61 21.15 2.77
C LEU A 348 21.00 21.45 1.39
N LEU A 349 20.27 20.52 0.77
CA LEU A 349 19.65 20.73 -0.54
C LEU A 349 18.52 21.77 -0.51
N ARG A 350 17.99 22.14 0.67
CA ARG A 350 17.04 23.25 0.81
C ARG A 350 17.59 24.60 0.35
N PHE A 351 18.92 24.76 0.35
CA PHE A 351 19.58 25.97 -0.13
C PHE A 351 19.75 26.01 -1.66
N VAL A 352 19.45 24.91 -2.37
CA VAL A 352 19.51 24.84 -3.83
C VAL A 352 18.13 25.16 -4.41
N PRO A 353 17.91 26.32 -5.07
CA PRO A 353 16.56 26.78 -5.43
C PRO A 353 15.77 25.79 -6.31
N VAL A 354 16.44 25.10 -7.23
CA VAL A 354 15.81 24.12 -8.14
C VAL A 354 15.27 22.91 -7.37
N VAL A 355 16.00 22.43 -6.35
CA VAL A 355 15.59 21.27 -5.54
C VAL A 355 14.54 21.68 -4.52
N ASN A 356 14.72 22.85 -3.87
CA ASN A 356 13.79 23.36 -2.88
C ASN A 356 12.45 23.83 -3.46
N ARG A 357 12.36 24.06 -4.78
CA ARG A 357 11.12 24.49 -5.46
C ARG A 357 9.91 23.60 -5.12
N ALA A 358 10.10 22.28 -5.03
CA ALA A 358 9.02 21.38 -4.64
C ALA A 358 8.52 21.68 -3.23
N SER A 359 9.41 21.75 -2.25
CA SER A 359 9.09 22.07 -0.85
C SER A 359 8.44 23.45 -0.68
N VAL A 360 8.93 24.46 -1.41
CA VAL A 360 8.33 25.81 -1.41
C VAL A 360 6.90 25.77 -1.94
N THR A 361 6.65 25.13 -3.08
CA THR A 361 5.29 24.96 -3.62
C THR A 361 4.38 24.11 -2.72
N ALA A 362 4.94 23.14 -1.96
CA ALA A 362 4.16 22.40 -0.97
C ALA A 362 3.70 23.31 0.19
N LEU A 363 4.57 24.19 0.68
CA LEU A 363 4.25 25.18 1.73
C LEU A 363 3.25 26.23 1.21
N GLU A 364 3.44 26.76 0.00
CA GLU A 364 2.49 27.68 -0.65
C GLU A 364 1.10 27.07 -0.80
N ALA A 365 1.02 25.80 -1.23
CA ALA A 365 -0.24 25.07 -1.33
C ALA A 365 -0.88 24.84 0.05
N PHE A 366 -0.10 24.46 1.07
CA PHE A 366 -0.61 24.34 2.43
C PHE A 366 -1.09 25.69 3.00
N TYR A 367 -0.44 26.82 2.67
CA TYR A 367 -0.90 28.13 3.10
C TYR A 367 -2.28 28.49 2.54
N LYS A 368 -2.64 28.07 1.31
CA LYS A 368 -4.01 28.19 0.81
C LYS A 368 -5.01 27.45 1.71
N VAL A 369 -4.71 26.18 2.01
CA VAL A 369 -5.53 25.33 2.91
C VAL A 369 -5.67 25.99 4.28
N ARG A 370 -4.57 26.44 4.87
CA ARG A 370 -4.55 27.12 6.17
C ARG A 370 -5.43 28.37 6.19
N ASN A 371 -5.38 29.20 5.16
CA ASN A 371 -6.15 30.45 5.13
C ASN A 371 -7.67 30.18 5.17
N VAL A 372 -8.17 29.26 4.34
CA VAL A 372 -9.59 28.85 4.35
C VAL A 372 -9.98 28.28 5.72
N LEU A 373 -9.12 27.46 6.33
CA LEU A 373 -9.37 26.91 7.68
C LEU A 373 -9.42 28.01 8.75
N THR A 374 -8.54 29.02 8.70
CA THR A 374 -8.56 30.16 9.64
C THR A 374 -9.85 31.00 9.51
N GLU A 375 -10.37 31.15 8.29
CA GLU A 375 -11.65 31.82 8.04
C GLU A 375 -12.83 31.00 8.60
N GLU A 376 -12.84 29.68 8.39
CA GLU A 376 -13.86 28.80 8.98
C GLU A 376 -13.75 28.75 10.53
N ILE A 377 -12.54 28.72 11.12
CA ILE A 377 -12.32 28.84 12.58
C ILE A 377 -12.89 30.15 13.13
N SER A 378 -12.63 31.26 12.44
CA SER A 378 -13.20 32.58 12.81
C SER A 378 -14.72 32.56 12.78
N ARG A 379 -15.32 31.99 11.73
CA ARG A 379 -16.79 31.86 11.61
C ARG A 379 -17.38 30.99 12.73
N HIS A 380 -16.77 29.85 13.05
CA HIS A 380 -17.28 28.97 14.10
C HIS A 380 -17.24 29.67 15.47
N ARG A 381 -16.23 30.49 15.75
CA ARG A 381 -16.19 31.33 16.97
C ARG A 381 -17.32 32.35 17.08
N GLU A 382 -17.72 32.97 15.97
CA GLU A 382 -18.83 33.95 15.96
C GLU A 382 -20.19 33.31 16.27
N TYR A 383 -20.41 32.07 15.83
CA TYR A 383 -21.69 31.35 15.93
C TYR A 383 -21.56 30.07 16.79
N LEU A 384 -20.69 30.07 17.80
CA LEU A 384 -20.46 28.91 18.68
C LEU A 384 -21.61 28.75 19.68
N ASP A 385 -22.40 27.69 19.50
CA ASP A 385 -23.36 27.23 20.50
C ASP A 385 -22.65 26.30 21.51
N ARG A 386 -22.62 26.72 22.79
CA ARG A 386 -21.96 25.96 23.86
C ARG A 386 -22.79 24.80 24.38
N GLU A 387 -24.09 24.80 24.15
CA GLU A 387 -24.98 23.71 24.58
C GLU A 387 -25.13 22.64 23.49
N ASN A 388 -24.91 23.00 22.22
CA ASN A 388 -25.10 22.11 21.07
C ASN A 388 -23.96 22.22 20.02
N PRO A 389 -22.74 21.70 20.31
CA PRO A 389 -21.65 21.62 19.34
C PRO A 389 -22.01 20.71 18.15
N ARG A 390 -21.81 21.20 16.93
CA ARG A 390 -22.34 20.58 15.69
C ARG A 390 -21.31 19.70 14.96
N ASP A 391 -20.04 20.05 15.09
CA ASP A 391 -18.94 19.54 14.28
C ASP A 391 -17.61 19.53 15.07
N PHE A 392 -16.58 18.95 14.46
CA PHE A 392 -15.26 18.76 15.10
C PHE A 392 -14.63 20.08 15.56
N LEU A 393 -14.88 21.17 14.84
CA LEU A 393 -14.32 22.48 15.11
C LEU A 393 -15.03 23.16 16.29
N ASP A 394 -16.36 23.10 16.38
CA ASP A 394 -17.10 23.50 17.59
C ASP A 394 -16.56 22.77 18.83
N PHE A 395 -16.39 21.45 18.77
CA PHE A 395 -15.80 20.67 19.88
C PHE A 395 -14.37 21.11 20.23
N CYS A 396 -13.52 21.38 19.23
CA CYS A 396 -12.17 21.89 19.45
C CYS A 396 -12.15 23.29 20.09
N LEU A 397 -13.10 24.16 19.73
CA LEU A 397 -13.22 25.50 20.31
C LEU A 397 -13.70 25.43 21.77
N LEU A 398 -14.65 24.55 22.09
CA LEU A 398 -15.07 24.32 23.48
C LEU A 398 -13.92 23.75 24.33
N GLU A 399 -13.15 22.80 23.80
CA GLU A 399 -11.96 22.29 24.48
C GLU A 399 -10.88 23.35 24.67
N LEU A 400 -10.74 24.29 23.72
CA LEU A 400 -9.81 25.42 23.83
C LEU A 400 -10.20 26.38 24.97
N GLU A 401 -11.51 26.59 25.20
CA GLU A 401 -12.04 27.36 26.34
C GLU A 401 -11.92 26.62 27.69
N GLN A 402 -12.14 25.30 27.69
CA GLN A 402 -12.24 24.49 28.92
C GLN A 402 -10.90 23.95 29.42
N GLN A 403 -9.99 23.54 28.52
CA GLN A 403 -8.69 22.92 28.83
C GLN A 403 -8.80 21.69 29.78
N GLU A 404 -9.87 20.90 29.67
CA GLU A 404 -10.16 19.78 30.59
C GLU A 404 -9.57 18.43 30.16
N LYS A 405 -9.45 18.18 28.84
CA LYS A 405 -9.08 16.89 28.25
C LYS A 405 -7.73 16.98 27.52
N VAL A 406 -7.35 18.17 27.05
CA VAL A 406 -6.08 18.44 26.38
C VAL A 406 -5.35 19.61 27.03
N ASP A 407 -4.38 19.30 27.91
CA ASP A 407 -3.58 20.31 28.60
C ASP A 407 -2.80 21.19 27.59
N GLY A 408 -3.02 22.51 27.65
CA GLY A 408 -2.26 23.46 26.82
C GLY A 408 -2.60 23.39 25.34
N LEU A 409 -3.85 23.03 24.99
CA LEU A 409 -4.34 23.13 23.61
C LEU A 409 -4.27 24.59 23.15
N THR A 410 -3.69 24.85 21.99
CA THR A 410 -3.64 26.20 21.38
C THR A 410 -4.54 26.30 20.16
N GLU A 411 -4.85 27.52 19.74
CA GLU A 411 -5.57 27.80 18.49
C GLU A 411 -4.84 27.24 17.26
N GLU A 412 -3.51 27.26 17.27
CA GLU A 412 -2.69 26.62 16.23
C GLU A 412 -2.90 25.11 16.23
N ASN A 413 -2.99 24.45 17.40
CA ASN A 413 -3.34 23.03 17.46
C ASN A 413 -4.71 22.77 16.85
N VAL A 414 -5.72 23.60 17.16
CA VAL A 414 -7.08 23.47 16.58
C VAL A 414 -7.01 23.56 15.05
N MET A 415 -6.29 24.54 14.51
CA MET A 415 -6.09 24.68 13.06
C MET A 415 -5.39 23.45 12.47
N TYR A 416 -4.27 23.01 13.05
CA TYR A 416 -3.52 21.86 12.54
C TYR A 416 -4.27 20.54 12.67
N MET A 417 -5.03 20.32 13.75
CA MET A 417 -5.90 19.16 13.94
C MET A 417 -7.02 19.12 12.89
N THR A 418 -7.62 20.26 12.59
CA THR A 418 -8.71 20.36 11.61
C THR A 418 -8.19 20.22 10.18
N ALA A 419 -7.04 20.82 9.86
CA ALA A 419 -6.32 20.62 8.60
C ALA A 419 -5.98 19.15 8.36
N ASN A 420 -5.49 18.48 9.41
CA ASN A 420 -5.14 17.06 9.40
C ASN A 420 -6.35 16.18 9.05
N LEU A 421 -7.50 16.42 9.68
CA LEU A 421 -8.75 15.71 9.41
C LEU A 421 -9.23 15.91 7.97
N PHE A 422 -9.26 17.16 7.48
CA PHE A 422 -9.69 17.49 6.13
C PHE A 422 -8.80 16.86 5.06
N VAL A 423 -7.47 17.02 5.16
CA VAL A 423 -6.50 16.47 4.21
C VAL A 423 -6.56 14.94 4.18
N ALA A 424 -6.50 14.30 5.35
CA ALA A 424 -6.45 12.84 5.44
C ALA A 424 -7.76 12.18 4.99
N GLY A 425 -8.91 12.74 5.40
CA GLY A 425 -10.22 12.22 5.01
C GLY A 425 -10.51 12.35 3.53
N THR A 426 -10.10 13.47 2.92
CA THR A 426 -10.35 13.77 1.50
C THR A 426 -9.52 12.88 0.56
N ASP A 427 -8.19 12.98 0.61
CA ASP A 427 -7.34 12.40 -0.45
C ASP A 427 -7.31 10.86 -0.39
N THR A 428 -7.23 10.28 0.81
CA THR A 428 -7.08 8.82 0.96
C THR A 428 -8.32 8.07 0.48
N THR A 429 -9.50 8.49 0.93
CA THR A 429 -10.79 7.89 0.57
C THR A 429 -11.10 8.09 -0.91
N THR A 430 -10.84 9.29 -1.46
CA THR A 430 -10.99 9.59 -2.89
C THR A 430 -10.16 8.62 -3.73
N ASN A 431 -8.87 8.49 -3.46
CA ASN A 431 -7.99 7.60 -4.21
C ASN A 431 -8.40 6.12 -4.06
N THR A 432 -8.86 5.68 -2.88
CA THR A 432 -9.39 4.32 -2.68
C THR A 432 -10.63 4.05 -3.54
N LEU A 433 -11.58 4.98 -3.60
CA LEU A 433 -12.78 4.85 -4.43
C LEU A 433 -12.43 4.86 -5.93
N LEU A 434 -11.53 5.73 -6.38
CA LEU A 434 -11.11 5.78 -7.79
C LEU A 434 -10.36 4.51 -8.23
N TRP A 435 -9.51 3.93 -7.38
CA TRP A 435 -8.92 2.62 -7.66
C TRP A 435 -9.98 1.51 -7.69
N SER A 436 -10.96 1.55 -6.78
CA SER A 436 -12.05 0.57 -6.73
C SER A 436 -12.92 0.62 -8.00
N LEU A 437 -13.31 1.82 -8.43
CA LEU A 437 -14.06 2.05 -9.68
C LEU A 437 -13.26 1.58 -10.90
N LEU A 438 -11.97 1.92 -10.99
CA LEU A 438 -11.10 1.46 -12.06
C LEU A 438 -11.01 -0.08 -12.12
N TYR A 439 -10.89 -0.75 -10.97
CA TYR A 439 -10.88 -2.21 -10.94
C TYR A 439 -12.22 -2.84 -11.32
N MET A 440 -13.35 -2.24 -10.97
CA MET A 440 -14.67 -2.69 -11.46
C MET A 440 -14.79 -2.56 -12.98
N THR A 441 -14.45 -1.40 -13.54
CA THR A 441 -14.48 -1.15 -15.00
C THR A 441 -13.56 -2.10 -15.78
N LEU A 442 -12.42 -2.50 -15.19
CA LEU A 442 -11.49 -3.46 -15.79
C LEU A 442 -11.91 -4.93 -15.61
N ASN A 443 -12.85 -5.25 -14.71
CA ASN A 443 -13.30 -6.61 -14.43
C ASN A 443 -14.84 -6.68 -14.37
N PRO A 444 -15.54 -6.58 -15.52
CA PRO A 444 -17.00 -6.49 -15.56
C PRO A 444 -17.73 -7.70 -14.94
N ASP A 445 -17.11 -8.88 -14.93
CA ASP A 445 -17.68 -10.08 -14.29
C ASP A 445 -17.69 -9.99 -12.76
N ILE A 446 -16.68 -9.34 -12.17
CA ILE A 446 -16.62 -9.03 -10.73
C ILE A 446 -17.65 -7.95 -10.40
N GLN A 447 -17.76 -6.91 -11.23
CA GLN A 447 -18.77 -5.87 -11.09
C GLN A 447 -20.19 -6.46 -11.11
N HIS A 448 -20.49 -7.36 -12.07
CA HIS A 448 -21.78 -8.02 -12.18
C HIS A 448 -22.09 -8.91 -10.97
N LYS A 449 -21.12 -9.67 -10.44
CA LYS A 449 -21.30 -10.47 -9.22
C LYS A 449 -21.57 -9.60 -7.98
N ALA A 450 -20.91 -8.45 -7.87
CA ALA A 450 -21.16 -7.47 -6.81
C ALA A 450 -22.56 -6.85 -6.92
N GLN A 451 -23.04 -6.58 -8.14
CA GLN A 451 -24.42 -6.14 -8.40
C GLN A 451 -25.43 -7.24 -8.02
N GLN A 452 -25.22 -8.49 -8.42
CA GLN A 452 -26.10 -9.61 -8.05
C GLN A 452 -26.22 -9.81 -6.53
N GLU A 453 -25.14 -9.59 -5.75
CA GLU A 453 -25.21 -9.63 -4.29
C GLU A 453 -26.03 -8.46 -3.73
N LEU A 454 -25.87 -7.24 -4.27
CA LEU A 454 -26.67 -6.07 -3.90
C LEU A 454 -28.15 -6.29 -4.23
N ASP A 455 -28.48 -6.77 -5.43
CA ASP A 455 -29.85 -7.05 -5.87
C ASP A 455 -30.52 -8.10 -4.96
N ALA A 456 -29.79 -9.13 -4.53
CA ALA A 456 -30.30 -10.19 -3.67
C ALA A 456 -30.52 -9.77 -2.21
N VAL A 457 -29.71 -8.84 -1.68
CA VAL A 457 -29.71 -8.43 -0.26
C VAL A 457 -30.48 -7.13 -0.03
N VAL A 458 -30.40 -6.18 -0.96
CA VAL A 458 -30.97 -4.83 -0.86
C VAL A 458 -32.21 -4.66 -1.75
N GLY A 459 -32.29 -5.39 -2.86
CA GLY A 459 -33.36 -5.26 -3.84
C GLY A 459 -33.41 -3.86 -4.47
N GLU A 460 -34.60 -3.33 -4.69
CA GLU A 460 -34.83 -1.98 -5.25
C GLU A 460 -34.51 -0.83 -4.26
N GLY A 461 -34.07 -1.14 -3.03
CA GLY A 461 -33.74 -0.16 -2.00
C GLY A 461 -32.33 0.44 -2.16
N LEU A 462 -32.05 1.48 -1.37
CA LEU A 462 -30.68 1.99 -1.22
C LEU A 462 -29.90 1.18 -0.17
N PRO A 463 -28.60 0.90 -0.38
CA PRO A 463 -27.78 0.21 0.60
C PRO A 463 -27.58 1.04 1.87
N THR A 464 -27.50 0.35 3.01
CA THR A 464 -27.32 0.93 4.35
C THR A 464 -26.12 0.28 5.05
N LEU A 465 -25.58 0.91 6.10
CA LEU A 465 -24.50 0.28 6.88
C LEU A 465 -24.94 -1.03 7.57
N SER A 466 -26.24 -1.19 7.85
CA SER A 466 -26.80 -2.45 8.36
C SER A 466 -26.76 -3.61 7.35
N HIS A 467 -26.73 -3.33 6.04
CA HIS A 467 -26.56 -4.37 5.03
C HIS A 467 -25.11 -4.86 4.93
N ARG A 468 -24.13 -4.13 5.48
CA ARG A 468 -22.70 -4.44 5.30
C ARG A 468 -22.31 -5.85 5.74
N SER A 469 -22.88 -6.41 6.81
CA SER A 469 -22.59 -7.78 7.25
C SER A 469 -23.18 -8.86 6.33
N GLN A 470 -24.13 -8.48 5.47
CA GLN A 470 -24.86 -9.35 4.53
C GLN A 470 -24.29 -9.26 3.10
N LEU A 471 -23.30 -8.39 2.86
CA LEU A 471 -22.67 -8.15 1.56
C LEU A 471 -21.19 -8.64 1.53
N PRO A 472 -20.90 -9.94 1.76
CA PRO A 472 -19.52 -10.42 1.86
C PRO A 472 -18.70 -10.24 0.57
N TYR A 473 -19.29 -10.37 -0.62
CA TYR A 473 -18.61 -10.19 -1.90
C TYR A 473 -18.25 -8.73 -2.17
N VAL A 474 -19.17 -7.78 -1.91
CA VAL A 474 -18.89 -6.33 -2.02
C VAL A 474 -17.79 -5.92 -1.05
N ASN A 475 -17.82 -6.42 0.20
CA ASN A 475 -16.72 -6.18 1.15
C ASN A 475 -15.40 -6.78 0.65
N ALA A 476 -15.41 -7.98 0.08
CA ALA A 476 -14.21 -8.62 -0.47
C ALA A 476 -13.61 -7.81 -1.63
N CYS A 477 -14.44 -7.28 -2.53
CA CYS A 477 -13.99 -6.41 -3.64
C CYS A 477 -13.31 -5.12 -3.11
N LEU A 478 -13.91 -4.47 -2.12
CA LEU A 478 -13.33 -3.26 -1.51
C LEU A 478 -12.00 -3.56 -0.78
N LEU A 479 -11.95 -4.64 -0.01
CA LEU A 479 -10.74 -5.07 0.68
C LEU A 479 -9.62 -5.43 -0.31
N GLU A 480 -9.97 -6.05 -1.43
CA GLU A 480 -9.02 -6.42 -2.49
C GLU A 480 -8.48 -5.18 -3.22
N ALA A 481 -9.33 -4.20 -3.53
CA ALA A 481 -8.87 -2.92 -4.10
C ALA A 481 -7.84 -2.22 -3.18
N ILE A 482 -8.10 -2.17 -1.87
CA ILE A 482 -7.18 -1.64 -0.86
C ILE A 482 -5.90 -2.49 -0.75
N ARG A 483 -6.00 -3.82 -0.90
CA ARG A 483 -4.86 -4.75 -0.85
C ARG A 483 -3.91 -4.58 -2.04
N ILE A 484 -4.44 -4.40 -3.25
CA ILE A 484 -3.66 -4.22 -4.49
C ILE A 484 -3.09 -2.80 -4.59
N ARG A 485 -3.84 -1.81 -4.10
CA ARG A 485 -3.50 -0.39 -4.12
C ARG A 485 -3.53 0.20 -2.71
N THR A 486 -2.58 -0.25 -1.90
CA THR A 486 -2.31 0.32 -0.57
C THR A 486 -1.96 1.80 -0.72
N ILE A 487 -2.84 2.69 -0.24
CA ILE A 487 -2.66 4.15 -0.33
C ILE A 487 -1.37 4.63 0.35
N GLY A 488 -1.05 4.05 1.51
CA GLY A 488 0.22 4.26 2.21
C GLY A 488 1.09 3.00 2.20
N PRO A 489 1.92 2.75 1.16
CA PRO A 489 2.74 1.53 1.08
C PRO A 489 3.91 1.52 2.08
N MET A 490 4.25 2.67 2.67
CA MET A 490 5.26 2.82 3.72
C MET A 490 4.70 3.73 4.83
N ALA A 491 4.75 3.26 6.07
CA ALA A 491 4.46 4.07 7.26
C ALA A 491 5.77 4.31 8.03
N ARG A 492 6.01 5.54 8.47
CA ARG A 492 7.25 5.93 9.16
C ARG A 492 7.02 6.07 10.65
N HIS A 493 7.76 5.29 11.41
CA HIS A 493 7.76 5.31 12.87
C HIS A 493 9.16 5.67 13.37
N ALA A 494 9.28 6.00 14.66
CA ALA A 494 10.55 6.16 15.34
C ALA A 494 10.46 5.47 16.71
N THR A 495 11.56 4.83 17.12
CA THR A 495 11.63 4.16 18.41
C THR A 495 11.65 5.17 19.56
N THR A 496 10.88 4.90 20.62
CA THR A 496 10.83 5.76 21.83
C THR A 496 11.84 5.35 22.90
N GLN A 497 12.33 4.11 22.83
CA GLN A 497 13.36 3.50 23.66
C GLN A 497 14.11 2.43 22.83
N GLU A 498 15.20 1.86 23.35
CA GLU A 498 15.82 0.68 22.73
C GLU A 498 14.87 -0.53 22.81
N VAL A 499 14.77 -1.31 21.73
CA VAL A 499 13.82 -2.42 21.61
C VAL A 499 14.42 -3.59 20.84
N ASN A 500 14.23 -4.82 21.33
CA ASN A 500 14.52 -6.02 20.56
C ASN A 500 13.29 -6.42 19.73
N VAL A 501 13.45 -6.60 18.42
CA VAL A 501 12.43 -7.14 17.51
C VAL A 501 13.02 -8.35 16.78
N GLN A 502 12.39 -9.52 16.95
CA GLN A 502 12.83 -10.78 16.32
C GLN A 502 14.33 -11.11 16.50
N GLY A 503 14.94 -10.72 17.63
CA GLY A 503 16.36 -10.93 17.91
C GLY A 503 17.26 -9.74 17.57
N TYR A 504 16.80 -8.78 16.76
CA TYR A 504 17.55 -7.57 16.41
C TYR A 504 17.35 -6.47 17.46
N ASN A 505 18.45 -5.93 18.01
CA ASN A 505 18.40 -4.75 18.87
C ASN A 505 18.31 -3.48 18.03
N ILE A 506 17.24 -2.70 18.22
CA ILE A 506 17.00 -1.42 17.55
C ILE A 506 17.20 -0.31 18.58
N PRO A 507 18.24 0.55 18.43
CA PRO A 507 18.46 1.70 19.30
C PRO A 507 17.28 2.68 19.38
N ASN A 508 17.26 3.48 20.46
CA ASN A 508 16.32 4.56 20.68
C ASN A 508 16.46 5.68 19.61
N GLY A 509 15.33 6.29 19.20
CA GLY A 509 15.28 7.43 18.29
C GLY A 509 15.52 7.10 16.82
N ILE A 510 15.67 5.81 16.46
CA ILE A 510 15.89 5.39 15.07
C ILE A 510 14.57 5.32 14.31
N GLN A 511 14.58 5.78 13.07
CA GLN A 511 13.45 5.65 12.15
C GLN A 511 13.25 4.17 11.77
N ALA A 512 12.01 3.70 11.95
CA ALA A 512 11.52 2.40 11.55
C ALA A 512 10.46 2.57 10.42
N ASP A 513 10.83 2.22 9.20
CA ASP A 513 9.94 2.22 8.04
C ASP A 513 9.21 0.88 7.94
N VAL A 514 7.89 0.91 8.15
CA VAL A 514 7.00 -0.24 8.02
C VAL A 514 6.51 -0.34 6.58
N CYS A 515 6.84 -1.45 5.92
CA CYS A 515 6.39 -1.74 4.56
C CYS A 515 5.01 -2.43 4.59
N VAL A 516 3.96 -1.75 4.13
CA VAL A 516 2.54 -2.18 4.23
C VAL A 516 2.07 -2.88 2.95
N LEU A 517 2.99 -3.40 2.14
CA LEU A 517 2.65 -4.11 0.90
C LEU A 517 2.06 -5.50 1.22
N VAL A 518 0.73 -5.56 1.33
CA VAL A 518 -0.04 -6.77 1.70
C VAL A 518 0.12 -7.89 0.67
N SER A 519 0.44 -7.56 -0.59
CA SER A 519 0.81 -8.55 -1.62
C SER A 519 2.06 -9.38 -1.28
N SER A 520 2.87 -8.97 -0.30
CA SER A 520 4.01 -9.75 0.21
C SER A 520 3.65 -10.72 1.36
N TRP A 521 2.41 -10.75 1.81
CA TRP A 521 2.01 -11.57 2.97
C TRP A 521 1.72 -13.02 2.53
N PRO A 522 2.33 -14.04 3.18
CA PRO A 522 2.11 -15.43 2.80
C PRO A 522 0.63 -15.83 2.83
N GLY A 523 0.11 -16.31 1.70
CA GLY A 523 -1.22 -16.92 1.61
C GLY A 523 -2.35 -16.03 1.08
N TRP A 524 -2.09 -14.90 0.44
CA TRP A 524 -3.10 -14.09 -0.25
C TRP A 524 -2.63 -13.77 -1.69
N ASN A 525 -2.95 -14.67 -2.62
CA ASN A 525 -2.57 -14.55 -4.03
C ASN A 525 -3.80 -14.29 -4.91
N PHE A 526 -3.62 -13.59 -6.03
CA PHE A 526 -4.69 -13.18 -6.96
C PHE A 526 -5.48 -14.37 -7.52
N SER A 527 -4.85 -15.55 -7.59
CA SER A 527 -5.44 -16.81 -8.05
C SER A 527 -6.56 -17.38 -7.15
N CYS A 528 -6.81 -16.80 -5.97
CA CYS A 528 -7.89 -17.25 -5.08
C CYS A 528 -9.30 -16.99 -5.63
N PHE A 529 -9.48 -16.17 -6.67
CA PHE A 529 -10.78 -16.01 -7.35
C PHE A 529 -10.98 -16.97 -8.54
N SER A 530 -9.92 -17.65 -9.03
CA SER A 530 -9.97 -18.44 -10.28
C SER A 530 -9.81 -19.95 -10.10
N ARG A 531 -9.62 -20.45 -8.87
CA ARG A 531 -9.57 -21.90 -8.59
C ARG A 531 -10.53 -22.32 -7.46
N PRO A 532 -11.60 -23.07 -7.75
CA PRO A 532 -12.31 -23.83 -6.74
C PRO A 532 -11.44 -25.04 -6.32
N TYR A 533 -11.26 -25.24 -5.02
CA TYR A 533 -10.52 -26.35 -4.37
C TYR A 533 -9.02 -26.49 -4.72
N CYS A 534 -8.12 -26.26 -3.73
CA CYS A 534 -7.05 -27.22 -3.37
C CYS A 534 -6.15 -26.79 -2.18
N SER A 535 -5.73 -27.81 -1.41
CA SER A 535 -4.55 -27.89 -0.51
C SER A 535 -4.56 -27.18 0.87
N PRO A 536 -4.06 -27.82 1.97
CA PRO A 536 -4.24 -27.34 3.35
C PRO A 536 -2.96 -26.75 3.99
N SER A 537 -3.11 -25.62 4.71
CA SER A 537 -2.06 -25.11 5.62
C SER A 537 -2.67 -24.35 6.83
N PRO A 538 -1.90 -24.05 7.91
CA PRO A 538 -2.45 -23.76 9.25
C PRO A 538 -3.32 -22.49 9.43
N SER A 539 -3.51 -21.66 8.41
CA SER A 539 -4.25 -20.38 8.49
C SER A 539 -5.78 -20.51 8.62
N ARG A 540 -6.29 -21.72 8.92
CA ARG A 540 -7.73 -22.03 9.01
C ARG A 540 -8.51 -21.07 9.92
N ARG A 541 -7.97 -20.54 11.03
CA ARG A 541 -8.76 -19.69 11.94
C ARG A 541 -9.18 -18.32 11.39
N GLN A 542 -8.40 -17.70 10.49
CA GLN A 542 -8.80 -16.45 9.84
C GLN A 542 -9.56 -16.68 8.53
N ARG A 543 -9.29 -17.79 7.82
CA ARG A 543 -10.03 -18.16 6.61
C ARG A 543 -11.40 -18.78 6.90
N ALA A 544 -11.56 -19.57 7.97
CA ALA A 544 -12.82 -20.18 8.34
C ALA A 544 -13.88 -19.15 8.76
N LEU A 545 -13.48 -18.04 9.39
CA LEU A 545 -14.41 -16.96 9.75
C LEU A 545 -14.99 -16.21 8.55
N LEU A 546 -14.37 -16.32 7.38
CA LEU A 546 -14.85 -15.75 6.11
C LEU A 546 -15.54 -16.79 5.21
N LEU A 547 -15.36 -18.08 5.49
CA LEU A 547 -15.93 -19.21 4.72
C LEU A 547 -17.11 -19.90 5.43
N GLN A 548 -17.18 -19.90 6.77
CA GLN A 548 -18.32 -20.45 7.51
C GLN A 548 -19.61 -19.65 7.27
N THR A 549 -19.51 -18.36 6.95
CA THR A 549 -20.64 -17.53 6.50
C THR A 549 -21.04 -17.79 5.04
N LEU A 550 -20.17 -18.39 4.23
CA LEU A 550 -20.45 -18.73 2.82
C LEU A 550 -21.00 -20.14 2.61
N THR A 551 -21.01 -21.00 3.66
CA THR A 551 -21.52 -22.38 3.58
C THR A 551 -22.68 -22.67 4.54
N ALA A 552 -23.21 -21.67 5.25
CA ALA A 552 -24.33 -21.82 6.19
C ALA A 552 -25.69 -21.38 5.61
N SER A 553 -25.78 -21.13 4.30
CA SER A 553 -27.00 -20.71 3.59
C SER A 553 -27.34 -21.63 2.39
N SER A 554 -26.78 -22.84 2.37
CA SER A 554 -27.04 -23.86 1.33
C SER A 554 -27.22 -25.28 1.91
N GLU A 555 -28.10 -25.41 2.90
CA GLU A 555 -28.86 -26.64 3.23
C GLU A 555 -30.28 -26.23 3.69
#